data_AF-A0A9D5NF43-F1
#
_entry.id   AF-A0A9D5NF43-F1
#
_cell.length_a   1.000
_cell.length_b   1.000
_cell.length_c   1.000
_cell.angle_alpha   90.00
_cell.angle_beta   90.00
_cell.angle_gamma   90.00
#
_symmetry.space_group_name_H-M   'P 1'
#
loop_
_entity.id
_entity.type
_entity.pdbx_description
1 polymer ?
#
loop_
_entity_poly.entity_id
_entity_poly.type
_entity_poly.pdbx_seq_one_letter_code
_entity_poly.pdbx_strand_id
1 'polypeptide(L)'
;MNLLKRENWWIWLLLTIFSGGSSAIVLGALLDCFDKKAWYANYKNWLIGFLCFIFPLSIMFAVFQIQFLCMTSAKLDVPGKEIYLSPYIWLLCIIIPIIGWIMFIVMLVYLEVWILVVLYKGNGEKYVK
;
A
#
# COMPACT_ATOMS: atom_id res chain seq x y z
N MET A 1 -10.77 -2.37 -20.92
CA MET A 1 -9.29 -2.31 -20.95
C MET A 1 -8.78 -2.96 -19.68
N ASN A 2 -7.81 -3.87 -19.76
CA ASN A 2 -7.29 -4.51 -18.56
C ASN A 2 -6.15 -3.65 -17.99
N LEU A 3 -6.43 -2.95 -16.89
CA LEU A 3 -5.54 -1.98 -16.24
C LEU A 3 -4.20 -2.58 -15.79
N LEU A 4 -4.11 -3.90 -15.63
CA LEU A 4 -2.90 -4.60 -15.18
C LEU A 4 -1.94 -4.96 -16.33
N LYS A 5 -2.37 -4.80 -17.58
CA LYS A 5 -1.49 -5.03 -18.74
C LYS A 5 -0.32 -4.06 -18.72
N ARG A 6 0.84 -4.54 -19.17
CA ARG A 6 2.07 -3.76 -19.24
C ARG A 6 1.87 -2.43 -19.96
N GLU A 7 1.11 -2.42 -21.05
CA GLU A 7 0.81 -1.22 -21.86
C GLU A 7 0.16 -0.07 -21.04
N ASN A 8 -0.49 -0.40 -19.93
CA ASN A 8 -1.25 0.53 -19.09
C ASN A 8 -0.45 0.99 -17.85
N TRP A 9 0.84 0.68 -17.74
CA TRP A 9 1.68 1.06 -16.59
C TRP A 9 1.67 2.58 -16.32
N TRP A 10 1.60 3.40 -17.38
CA TRP A 10 1.60 4.85 -17.28
C TRP A 10 0.31 5.40 -16.65
N ILE A 11 -0.81 4.68 -16.75
CA ILE A 11 -2.05 5.03 -16.04
C ILE A 11 -1.80 4.96 -14.53
N TRP A 12 -1.08 3.91 -14.08
CA TRP A 12 -0.70 3.78 -12.67
C TRP A 12 0.28 4.85 -12.22
N LEU A 13 1.19 5.31 -13.08
CA LEU A 13 2.06 6.46 -12.80
C LEU A 13 1.21 7.72 -12.52
N LEU A 14 0.29 8.06 -13.44
CA LEU A 14 -0.58 9.22 -13.27
C LEU A 14 -1.45 9.11 -12.02
N LEU A 15 -2.06 7.95 -11.80
CA LEU A 15 -2.86 7.70 -10.60
C LEU A 15 -2.03 7.88 -9.34
N THR A 16 -0.80 7.37 -9.30
CA THR A 16 0.07 7.49 -8.11
C THR A 16 0.41 8.95 -7.81
N ILE A 17 0.71 9.77 -8.83
CA ILE A 17 1.00 11.20 -8.68
C ILE A 17 -0.24 11.98 -8.20
N PHE A 18 -1.39 11.81 -8.87
CA PHE A 18 -2.59 12.59 -8.56
C PHE A 18 -3.30 12.14 -7.27
N SER A 19 -3.14 10.87 -6.87
CA SER A 19 -3.78 10.29 -5.69
C SER A 19 -2.90 10.27 -4.45
N GLY A 20 -1.65 10.75 -4.55
CA GLY A 20 -0.68 10.72 -3.46
C GLY A 20 -0.38 9.29 -2.97
N GLY A 21 -0.32 8.31 -3.87
CA GLY A 21 -0.05 6.90 -3.55
C GLY A 21 -1.28 6.06 -3.14
N SER A 22 -2.47 6.65 -3.00
CA SER A 22 -3.68 5.86 -2.68
C SER A 22 -4.12 4.93 -3.82
N SER A 23 -3.58 5.10 -5.03
CA SER A 23 -3.67 4.16 -6.16
C SER A 23 -3.27 2.72 -5.78
N ALA A 24 -2.34 2.54 -4.84
CA ALA A 24 -1.91 1.23 -4.38
C ALA A 24 -3.04 0.41 -3.71
N ILE A 25 -4.07 1.08 -3.15
CA ILE A 25 -5.26 0.44 -2.58
C ILE A 25 -6.13 -0.13 -3.71
N VAL A 26 -6.36 0.65 -4.77
CA VAL A 26 -7.12 0.20 -5.95
C VAL A 26 -6.40 -0.94 -6.64
N LEU A 27 -5.08 -0.84 -6.77
CA LEU A 27 -4.26 -1.92 -7.32
C LEU A 27 -4.35 -3.18 -6.45
N GLY A 28 -4.32 -3.02 -5.12
CA GLY A 28 -4.54 -4.11 -4.18
C GLY A 28 -5.90 -4.78 -4.33
N ALA A 29 -6.96 -4.02 -4.65
CA ALA A 29 -8.27 -4.59 -4.97
C ALA A 29 -8.24 -5.44 -6.23
N LEU A 30 -7.54 -4.99 -7.28
CA LEU A 30 -7.38 -5.75 -8.53
C LEU A 30 -6.54 -7.02 -8.34
N LEU A 31 -5.61 -7.02 -7.39
CA LEU A 31 -4.74 -8.15 -7.05
C LEU A 31 -5.30 -9.07 -5.95
N ASP A 32 -6.55 -8.85 -5.53
CA ASP A 32 -7.22 -9.62 -4.48
C ASP A 32 -6.46 -9.62 -3.14
N CYS A 33 -5.93 -8.46 -2.75
CA CYS A 33 -5.25 -8.23 -1.46
C CYS A 33 -6.22 -8.05 -0.28
N PHE A 34 -7.52 -7.88 -0.53
CA PHE A 34 -8.51 -7.59 0.51
C PHE A 34 -8.95 -8.87 1.23
N ASP A 35 -8.77 -8.89 2.55
CA ASP A 35 -9.25 -9.95 3.43
C ASP A 35 -10.50 -9.49 4.19
N LYS A 36 -11.61 -10.22 4.02
CA LYS A 36 -12.90 -9.97 4.69
C LYS A 36 -12.85 -10.20 6.20
N LYS A 37 -11.84 -10.91 6.71
CA LYS A 37 -11.66 -11.18 8.15
C LYS A 37 -10.72 -10.17 8.82
N ALA A 38 -10.09 -9.28 8.07
CA ALA A 38 -9.14 -8.32 8.61
C ALA A 38 -9.82 -7.18 9.39
N TRP A 39 -9.03 -6.47 10.21
CA TRP A 39 -9.51 -5.36 11.04
C TRP A 39 -10.18 -4.24 10.24
N TYR A 40 -9.68 -3.98 9.02
CA TYR A 40 -10.20 -2.94 8.13
C TYR A 40 -11.55 -3.33 7.49
N ALA A 41 -11.92 -4.60 7.50
CA ALA A 41 -13.21 -5.06 6.97
C ALA A 41 -14.35 -4.92 7.99
N ASN A 42 -14.03 -4.80 9.28
CA ASN A 42 -15.01 -4.65 10.34
C ASN A 42 -15.43 -3.18 10.50
N TYR A 43 -16.64 -2.84 10.05
CA TYR A 43 -17.18 -1.46 10.12
C TYR A 43 -17.19 -0.89 11.54
N LYS A 44 -17.31 -1.73 12.58
CA LYS A 44 -17.33 -1.28 13.98
C LYS A 44 -16.02 -0.58 14.35
N ASN A 45 -14.89 -1.02 13.81
CA ASN A 45 -13.59 -0.40 14.07
C ASN A 45 -13.55 1.03 13.52
N TRP A 46 -14.06 1.24 12.31
CA TRP A 46 -14.13 2.56 11.69
C TRP A 46 -15.09 3.50 12.41
N LEU A 47 -16.25 2.98 12.85
CA LEU A 47 -17.20 3.76 13.64
C LEU A 47 -16.59 4.21 14.97
N ILE A 48 -15.87 3.32 15.67
CA ILE A 48 -15.16 3.68 16.91
C ILE A 48 -14.09 4.74 16.62
N GLY A 49 -13.30 4.56 15.57
CA GLY A 49 -12.30 5.53 15.15
C GLY A 49 -12.90 6.91 14.89
N PHE A 50 -14.05 6.99 14.23
CA PHE A 50 -14.78 8.22 13.98
C PHE A 50 -15.35 8.86 15.27
N LEU A 51 -15.93 8.04 16.15
CA LEU A 51 -16.52 8.50 17.42
C LEU A 51 -15.45 8.99 18.42
N CYS A 52 -14.23 8.45 18.35
CA CYS A 52 -13.10 8.84 19.21
C CYS A 52 -12.30 10.04 18.66
N PHE A 53 -12.91 10.94 17.88
CA PHE A 53 -12.32 12.11 17.21
C PHE A 53 -11.59 11.83 15.88
N ILE A 54 -11.23 12.91 15.17
CA ILE A 54 -10.59 12.87 13.85
C ILE A 54 -9.21 12.20 13.90
N PHE A 55 -8.49 12.30 15.02
CA PHE A 55 -7.11 11.84 15.13
C PHE A 55 -6.96 10.30 15.12
N PRO A 56 -7.74 9.51 15.88
CA PRO A 56 -7.71 8.05 15.73
C PRO A 56 -8.10 7.58 14.33
N LEU A 57 -9.10 8.22 13.70
CA LEU A 57 -9.52 7.89 12.35
C LEU A 57 -8.39 8.11 11.33
N SER A 58 -7.65 9.21 11.42
CA SER A 58 -6.54 9.49 10.50
C SER A 58 -5.39 8.48 10.66
N ILE A 59 -5.09 8.05 11.88
CA ILE A 59 -4.11 6.98 12.14
C ILE A 59 -4.57 5.67 11.52
N MET A 60 -5.85 5.30 11.68
CA MET A 60 -6.39 4.09 11.06
C MET A 60 -6.26 4.13 9.53
N PHE A 61 -6.59 5.26 8.90
CA PHE A 61 -6.39 5.44 7.46
C PHE A 61 -4.93 5.35 7.03
N ALA A 62 -4.00 5.93 7.79
CA ALA A 62 -2.57 5.85 7.49
C ALA A 62 -2.07 4.40 7.55
N VAL A 63 -2.41 3.66 8.61
CA VAL A 63 -2.07 2.24 8.76
C VAL A 63 -2.67 1.41 7.63
N PHE A 64 -3.93 1.67 7.27
CA PHE A 64 -4.60 1.02 6.15
C PHE A 64 -3.85 1.25 4.82
N GLN A 65 -3.48 2.50 4.53
CA GLN A 65 -2.75 2.85 3.31
C GLN A 65 -1.38 2.17 3.24
N ILE A 66 -0.60 2.21 4.33
CA ILE A 66 0.72 1.56 4.40
C ILE A 66 0.57 0.04 4.23
N GLN A 67 -0.42 -0.56 4.89
CA GLN A 67 -0.67 -2.00 4.80
C GLN A 67 -1.02 -2.41 3.37
N PHE A 68 -1.89 -1.66 2.69
CA PHE A 68 -2.23 -1.95 1.31
C PHE A 68 -1.07 -1.75 0.34
N LEU A 69 -0.27 -0.69 0.51
CA LEU A 69 0.96 -0.51 -0.25
C LEU A 69 1.86 -1.74 -0.14
N CYS A 70 2.14 -2.19 1.08
CA CYS A 70 3.00 -3.34 1.34
C CYS A 70 2.42 -4.65 0.79
N MET A 71 1.12 -4.93 0.98
CA MET A 71 0.49 -6.15 0.46
C MET A 71 0.46 -6.17 -1.08
N THR A 72 0.14 -5.03 -1.70
CA THR A 72 0.16 -4.86 -3.16
C THR A 72 1.57 -5.06 -3.72
N SER A 73 2.59 -4.46 -3.10
CA SER A 73 3.99 -4.69 -3.45
C SER A 73 4.38 -6.17 -3.31
N ALA A 74 3.97 -6.83 -2.23
CA ALA A 74 4.26 -8.25 -2.02
C ALA A 74 3.61 -9.14 -3.08
N LYS A 75 2.36 -8.87 -3.47
CA LYS A 75 1.67 -9.59 -4.56
C LYS A 75 2.35 -9.40 -5.91
N LEU A 76 2.93 -8.24 -6.17
CA LEU A 76 3.65 -7.97 -7.40
C LEU A 76 5.09 -8.52 -7.41
N ASP A 77 5.52 -9.23 -6.36
CA ASP A 77 6.89 -9.72 -6.17
C ASP A 77 7.94 -8.58 -6.09
N VAL A 78 7.59 -7.46 -5.43
CA VAL A 78 8.57 -6.41 -5.10
C VAL A 78 9.60 -6.95 -4.08
N PRO A 79 10.93 -6.84 -4.34
CA PRO A 79 11.97 -7.36 -3.46
C PRO A 79 11.91 -6.81 -2.04
N GLY A 80 12.30 -7.63 -1.06
CA GLY A 80 12.35 -7.21 0.34
C GLY A 80 11.04 -7.39 1.12
N LYS A 81 10.12 -8.23 0.65
CA LYS A 81 8.81 -8.48 1.29
C LYS A 81 8.87 -8.82 2.78
N GLU A 82 9.91 -9.51 3.21
CA GLU A 82 10.11 -9.88 4.63
C GLU A 82 10.38 -8.66 5.53
N ILE A 83 10.93 -7.59 4.95
CA ILE A 83 11.26 -6.35 5.64
C ILE A 83 10.01 -5.48 5.71
N TYR A 84 9.44 -5.11 4.56
CA TYR A 84 8.36 -4.13 4.52
C TYR A 84 6.99 -4.69 4.95
N LEU A 85 6.77 -6.01 4.99
CA LEU A 85 5.53 -6.57 5.55
C LEU A 85 5.56 -6.66 7.08
N SER A 86 6.72 -6.49 7.71
CA SER A 86 6.85 -6.65 9.16
C SER A 86 6.28 -5.43 9.90
N PRO A 87 5.21 -5.58 10.69
CA PRO A 87 4.68 -4.48 11.49
C PRO A 87 5.69 -3.97 12.52
N TYR A 88 6.59 -4.84 12.99
CA TYR A 88 7.66 -4.46 13.92
C TYR A 88 8.64 -3.47 13.30
N ILE A 89 8.92 -3.59 12.00
CA ILE A 89 9.79 -2.65 11.30
C ILE A 89 9.11 -1.28 11.19
N TRP A 90 7.81 -1.25 10.89
CA TRP A 90 7.07 0.02 10.85
C TRP A 90 7.07 0.71 12.21
N LEU A 91 6.79 -0.05 13.28
CA LEU A 91 6.81 0.47 14.64
C LEU A 91 8.20 1.01 15.01
N LEU A 92 9.26 0.27 14.70
CA LEU A 92 10.64 0.71 14.95
C LEU A 92 10.96 2.00 14.20
N CYS A 93 10.58 2.09 12.92
CA CYS A 93 10.77 3.29 12.11
C CYS A 93 9.99 4.50 12.64
N ILE A 94 8.81 4.31 13.22
CA ILE A 94 8.00 5.40 13.79
C ILE A 94 8.57 5.86 15.15
N ILE A 95 9.02 4.93 15.99
CA ILE A 95 9.53 5.20 17.34
C ILE A 95 10.89 5.91 17.30
N ILE A 96 11.78 5.52 16.38
CA ILE A 96 13.10 6.15 16.27
C ILE A 96 12.96 7.47 15.49
N PRO A 97 13.13 8.64 16.16
CA PRO A 97 12.94 9.92 15.51
C PRO A 97 14.02 10.18 14.46
N ILE A 98 13.68 10.99 13.45
CA ILE A 98 14.57 11.41 12.36
C ILE A 98 15.07 10.25 11.51
N ILE A 99 15.95 9.39 12.01
CA ILE A 99 16.52 8.25 11.26
C ILE A 99 15.42 7.27 10.89
N GLY A 100 14.59 6.85 11.85
CA GLY A 100 13.49 5.92 11.58
C GLY A 100 12.48 6.53 10.60
N TRP A 101 12.17 7.81 10.74
CA TRP A 101 11.24 8.51 9.84
C TRP A 101 11.78 8.64 8.42
N ILE A 102 13.07 8.98 8.27
CA ILE A 102 13.74 9.01 6.97
C ILE A 102 13.69 7.62 6.34
N MET A 103 14.06 6.57 7.08
CA MET A 103 13.98 5.19 6.59
C MET A 103 12.55 4.78 6.23
N PHE A 104 11.55 5.25 6.99
CA PHE A 104 10.15 5.01 6.70
C PHE A 104 9.73 5.66 5.37
N ILE A 105 10.06 6.94 5.19
CA ILE A 105 9.77 7.68 3.95
C ILE A 105 10.48 7.03 2.76
N VAL A 106 11.75 6.66 2.91
CA VAL A 106 12.52 5.95 1.88
C VAL A 106 11.86 4.63 1.51
N MET A 107 11.39 3.86 2.48
CA MET A 107 10.64 2.63 2.24
C MET A 107 9.34 2.89 1.45
N LEU A 108 8.56 3.91 1.84
CA LEU A 108 7.30 4.23 1.14
C LEU A 108 7.56 4.64 -0.32
N VAL A 109 8.52 5.53 -0.55
CA VAL A 109 8.92 5.94 -1.91
C VAL A 109 9.44 4.76 -2.73
N TYR A 110 10.25 3.90 -2.11
CA TYR A 110 10.75 2.68 -2.75
C TYR A 110 9.61 1.80 -3.24
N LEU A 111 8.60 1.52 -2.40
CA LEU A 111 7.48 0.66 -2.75
C LEU A 111 6.62 1.25 -3.88
N GLU A 112 6.28 2.54 -3.80
CA GLU A 112 5.49 3.23 -4.82
C GLU A 112 6.18 3.20 -6.19
N VAL A 113 7.48 3.53 -6.24
CA VAL A 113 8.25 3.49 -7.48
C VAL A 113 8.39 2.07 -8.00
N TRP A 114 8.66 1.10 -7.11
CA TRP A 114 8.92 -0.26 -7.54
C TRP A 114 7.66 -0.99 -8.03
N ILE A 115 6.48 -0.66 -7.50
CA ILE A 115 5.20 -1.08 -8.07
C ILE A 115 5.14 -0.69 -9.56
N LEU A 116 5.46 0.56 -9.89
CA LEU A 116 5.44 1.05 -11.27
C LEU A 116 6.45 0.32 -12.16
N VAL A 117 7.68 0.11 -11.66
CA VAL A 117 8.73 -0.66 -12.37
C VAL A 117 8.26 -2.08 -12.67
N VAL A 118 7.59 -2.71 -11.71
CA VAL A 118 7.14 -4.09 -11.81
C VAL A 118 5.93 -4.23 -12.74
N LEU A 119 5.01 -3.26 -12.73
CA LEU A 119 3.93 -3.16 -13.71
C LEU A 119 4.48 -2.93 -15.12
N TYR A 120 5.48 -2.04 -15.28
CA TYR A 120 6.19 -1.82 -16.53
C TYR A 120 6.92 -3.08 -17.03
N LYS A 121 7.38 -3.96 -16.15
CA LYS A 121 7.95 -5.27 -16.50
C LYS A 121 6.90 -6.32 -16.88
N GLY A 122 5.61 -6.03 -16.70
CA GLY A 122 4.51 -6.93 -17.05
C GLY A 122 4.12 -7.93 -15.97
N ASN A 123 4.62 -7.81 -14.73
CA ASN A 123 4.27 -8.74 -13.65
C ASN A 123 2.77 -8.69 -13.29
N GLY A 124 2.10 -7.57 -13.55
CA GLY A 124 0.65 -7.43 -13.38
C GLY A 124 -0.17 -8.35 -14.29
N GLU A 125 0.39 -8.78 -15.42
CA GLU A 125 -0.29 -9.65 -16.39
C GLU A 125 -0.57 -11.05 -15.84
N LYS A 126 0.18 -11.51 -14.84
CA LYS A 126 -0.09 -12.77 -14.13
C LYS A 126 -1.49 -12.82 -13.49
N TYR A 127 -2.08 -11.66 -13.23
CA TYR A 127 -3.36 -11.50 -12.54
C TYR A 127 -4.50 -11.10 -13.49
N VAL A 128 -4.20 -11.00 -14.79
CA VAL A 128 -5.19 -10.78 -15.83
C VAL A 128 -5.87 -12.11 -16.15
N LYS A 129 -7.17 -12.22 -15.80
CA LYS A 129 -8.03 -13.32 -16.27
C LYS A 129 -8.50 -13.07 -17.70
#